data_AF-A0A969F225-F1
#
_entry.id   AF-A0A969F225-F1
#
_cell.length_a   1.000
_cell.length_b   1.000
_cell.length_c   1.000
_cell.angle_alpha   90.00
_cell.angle_beta   90.00
_cell.angle_gamma   90.00
#
_symmetry.space_group_name_H-M   'P 1'
#
loop_
_entity.id
_entity.type
_entity.pdbx_description
1 polymer ?
#
loop_
_entity_poly.entity_id
_entity_poly.type
_entity_poly.pdbx_seq_one_letter_code
_entity_poly.pdbx_strand_id
1 'polypeptide(L)'
;MDETAVDAWLAEYETGFQKLAEAQRRRQCVFETGVGVAALFPHADAAREVVRVAKWRTRRNLAKGNFDQPLQDVEIVLRFSRDIQPRGSMICQLVSVAVDNLCCEEIITQILHADGIQQKHCDRLIAVLGQHEAASQRRIAEGMRIEYVMARNFLHDLQHHTGLFTPQAMKDLGLSGHADTPLAYLKTLIGFSPGGGGQLWRTKYGKGTPGLTGDHPLVAGWTHNGKLLSDSDYASEVAALDTVYASILSNADRITVERWRESGNGGPLSNRCGIRRWPYCSIRRGGDKWGQSQLTAEAC
;
A
#
# COMPACT_ATOMS: atom_id res chain seq x y z
N MET A 1 -23.60 -9.69 19.43
CA MET A 1 -23.78 -8.23 19.58
C MET A 1 -25.17 -7.93 19.06
N ASP A 2 -25.94 -7.14 19.81
CA ASP A 2 -27.29 -6.73 19.41
C ASP A 2 -27.27 -5.99 18.06
N GLU A 3 -28.14 -6.36 17.12
CA GLU A 3 -28.19 -5.76 15.78
C GLU A 3 -28.52 -4.27 15.85
N THR A 4 -29.36 -3.86 16.81
CA THR A 4 -29.72 -2.45 17.00
C THR A 4 -28.52 -1.64 17.47
N ALA A 5 -27.70 -2.19 18.37
CA ALA A 5 -26.46 -1.55 18.80
C ALA A 5 -25.43 -1.41 17.66
N VAL A 6 -25.32 -2.43 16.78
CA VAL A 6 -24.46 -2.34 15.59
C VAL A 6 -24.95 -1.27 14.62
N ASP A 7 -26.26 -1.20 14.37
CA ASP A 7 -26.86 -0.21 13.48
C ASP A 7 -26.65 1.22 14.02
N ALA A 8 -26.81 1.43 15.32
CA ALA A 8 -26.56 2.72 15.96
C ALA A 8 -25.08 3.13 15.83
N TRP A 9 -24.15 2.22 16.10
CA TRP A 9 -22.71 2.47 15.94
C TRP A 9 -22.35 2.78 14.48
N LEU A 10 -22.89 2.03 13.51
CA LEU A 10 -22.63 2.28 12.08
C LEU A 10 -23.18 3.63 11.60
N ALA A 11 -24.29 4.09 12.16
CA ALA A 11 -24.88 5.38 11.81
C ALA A 11 -23.94 6.55 12.11
N GLU A 12 -23.10 6.45 13.16
CA GLU A 12 -22.11 7.47 13.50
C GLU A 12 -21.04 7.66 12.39
N TYR A 13 -20.77 6.63 11.58
CA TYR A 13 -19.79 6.68 10.50
C TYR A 13 -20.37 7.08 9.15
N GLU A 14 -21.70 7.15 9.01
CA GLU A 14 -22.35 7.42 7.73
C GLU A 14 -21.94 8.78 7.16
N THR A 15 -21.93 9.82 8.00
CA THR A 15 -21.43 11.15 7.62
C THR A 15 -19.95 11.11 7.21
N GLY A 16 -19.14 10.25 7.83
CA GLY A 16 -17.74 10.07 7.46
C GLY A 16 -17.57 9.47 6.06
N PHE A 17 -18.33 8.43 5.73
CA PHE A 17 -18.34 7.82 4.40
C PHE A 17 -18.87 8.78 3.33
N GLN A 18 -19.88 9.58 3.64
CA GLN A 18 -20.40 10.60 2.72
C GLN A 18 -19.34 11.68 2.42
N LYS A 19 -18.65 12.17 3.45
CA LYS A 19 -17.54 13.12 3.28
C LYS A 19 -16.38 12.52 2.48
N LEU A 20 -16.06 11.25 2.73
CA LEU A 20 -15.02 10.54 1.99
C LEU A 20 -15.42 10.39 0.51
N ALA A 21 -16.64 9.95 0.23
CA ALA A 21 -17.15 9.83 -1.13
C ALA A 21 -17.14 11.18 -1.86
N GLU A 22 -17.54 12.26 -1.19
CA GLU A 22 -17.49 13.62 -1.75
C GLU A 22 -16.03 14.05 -2.04
N ALA A 23 -15.11 13.83 -1.11
CA ALA A 23 -13.69 14.12 -1.32
C ALA A 23 -13.12 13.34 -2.53
N GLN A 24 -13.55 12.09 -2.70
CA GLN A 24 -13.14 11.21 -3.81
C GLN A 24 -13.70 11.59 -5.17
N ARG A 25 -14.70 12.48 -5.25
CA ARG A 25 -15.16 13.05 -6.53
C ARG A 25 -14.09 13.93 -7.19
N ARG A 26 -13.12 14.40 -6.41
CA ARG A 26 -11.97 15.15 -6.93
C ARG A 26 -11.09 14.23 -7.77
N ARG A 27 -10.61 14.73 -8.91
CA ARG A 27 -9.71 13.97 -9.81
C ARG A 27 -8.50 13.42 -9.06
N GLN A 28 -7.94 14.23 -8.16
CA GLN A 28 -6.86 13.89 -7.26
C GLN A 28 -7.30 14.27 -5.84
N CYS A 29 -7.59 13.26 -5.01
CA CYS A 29 -7.74 13.48 -3.58
C CYS A 29 -6.37 13.27 -2.95
N VAL A 30 -5.73 14.37 -2.53
CA VAL A 30 -4.46 14.29 -1.82
C VAL A 30 -4.78 14.40 -0.34
N PHE A 31 -4.81 13.27 0.33
CA PHE A 31 -4.64 13.25 1.77
C PHE A 31 -3.21 13.72 2.04
N GLU A 32 -3.03 14.75 2.85
CA GLU A 32 -1.69 15.22 3.18
C GLU A 32 -0.97 14.13 3.99
N THR A 33 -0.10 13.39 3.33
CA THR A 33 0.69 12.31 3.95
C THR A 33 1.97 12.84 4.59
N GLY A 34 2.18 14.16 4.60
CA GLY A 34 3.44 14.80 5.01
C GLY A 34 4.62 14.33 4.16
N VAL A 35 5.76 15.00 4.31
CA VAL A 35 7.03 14.54 3.74
C VAL A 35 8.03 14.46 4.87
N GLY A 36 8.63 13.29 5.05
CA GLY A 36 9.65 13.08 6.07
C GLY A 36 9.18 12.14 7.18
N VAL A 37 10.10 11.93 8.10
CA VAL A 37 10.03 10.83 9.05
C VAL A 37 9.16 11.07 10.26
N ALA A 38 9.00 12.34 10.60
CA ALA A 38 8.11 12.81 11.65
C ALA A 38 6.70 13.12 11.09
N ALA A 39 6.47 12.88 9.80
CA ALA A 39 5.13 13.01 9.24
C ALA A 39 4.22 12.02 9.97
N LEU A 40 3.30 12.55 10.77
CA LEU A 40 2.19 11.77 11.24
C LEU A 40 1.42 11.34 10.00
N PHE A 41 1.07 10.06 9.91
CA PHE A 41 0.27 9.51 8.82
C PHE A 41 -1.17 9.24 9.30
N PRO A 42 -1.90 10.23 9.87
CA PRO A 42 -3.23 9.98 10.44
C PRO A 42 -4.19 9.43 9.39
N HIS A 43 -3.99 9.78 8.11
CA HIS A 43 -4.76 9.25 7.00
C HIS A 43 -4.45 7.78 6.68
N ALA A 44 -3.21 7.34 6.86
CA ALA A 44 -2.86 5.93 6.67
C ALA A 44 -3.44 5.06 7.80
N ASP A 45 -3.44 5.55 9.03
CA ASP A 45 -4.11 4.87 10.16
C ASP A 45 -5.62 4.86 9.96
N ALA A 46 -6.22 5.99 9.60
CA ALA A 46 -7.64 6.10 9.31
C ALA A 46 -8.06 5.17 8.14
N ALA A 47 -7.19 4.93 7.16
CA ALA A 47 -7.49 4.02 6.05
C ALA A 47 -7.83 2.61 6.53
N ARG A 48 -7.10 2.08 7.51
CA ARG A 48 -7.38 0.75 8.05
C ARG A 48 -8.72 0.71 8.77
N GLU A 49 -9.04 1.75 9.54
CA GLU A 49 -10.33 1.86 10.23
C GLU A 49 -11.50 2.00 9.25
N VAL A 50 -11.34 2.73 8.15
CA VAL A 50 -12.36 2.83 7.09
C VAL A 50 -12.68 1.44 6.52
N VAL A 51 -11.68 0.59 6.25
CA VAL A 51 -11.97 -0.77 5.75
C VAL A 51 -12.69 -1.62 6.80
N ARG A 52 -12.30 -1.50 8.08
CA ARG A 52 -12.96 -2.23 9.17
C ARG A 52 -14.43 -1.83 9.29
N VAL A 53 -14.74 -0.53 9.20
CA VAL A 53 -16.13 -0.06 9.20
C VAL A 53 -16.87 -0.51 7.95
N ALA A 54 -16.26 -0.43 6.76
CA ALA A 54 -16.84 -0.89 5.50
C ALA A 54 -17.19 -2.39 5.52
N LYS A 55 -16.38 -3.22 6.17
CA LYS A 55 -16.67 -4.64 6.41
C LYS A 55 -17.97 -4.84 7.19
N TRP A 56 -18.17 -4.11 8.28
CA TRP A 56 -19.39 -4.19 9.09
C TRP A 56 -20.60 -3.65 8.36
N ARG A 57 -20.47 -2.51 7.66
CA ARG A 57 -21.51 -1.96 6.77
C ARG A 57 -21.92 -2.99 5.71
N THR A 58 -20.96 -3.65 5.10
CA THR A 58 -21.20 -4.69 4.08
C THR A 58 -22.02 -5.82 4.65
N ARG A 59 -21.58 -6.42 5.77
CA ARG A 59 -22.33 -7.50 6.43
C ARG A 59 -23.77 -7.11 6.71
N ARG A 60 -23.99 -5.90 7.22
CA ARG A 60 -25.32 -5.43 7.60
C ARG A 60 -26.23 -5.17 6.40
N ASN A 61 -25.69 -4.60 5.32
CA ASN A 61 -26.45 -4.38 4.09
C ASN A 61 -26.82 -5.69 3.40
N LEU A 62 -25.89 -6.66 3.36
CA LEU A 62 -26.15 -7.98 2.78
C LEU A 62 -27.25 -8.73 3.54
N ALA A 63 -27.27 -8.65 4.89
CA ALA A 63 -28.35 -9.22 5.69
C ALA A 63 -29.74 -8.61 5.38
N LYS A 64 -29.79 -7.39 4.85
CA LYS A 64 -31.01 -6.71 4.40
C LYS A 64 -31.30 -6.95 2.91
N GLY A 65 -30.52 -7.79 2.23
CA GLY A 65 -30.63 -8.03 0.78
C GLY A 65 -30.16 -6.86 -0.09
N ASN A 66 -29.46 -5.86 0.48
CA ASN A 66 -28.96 -4.70 -0.25
C ASN A 66 -27.51 -4.93 -0.72
N PHE A 67 -27.33 -5.11 -2.03
CA PHE A 67 -26.02 -5.32 -2.65
C PHE A 67 -25.38 -4.03 -3.20
N ASP A 68 -26.18 -2.99 -3.45
CA ASP A 68 -25.68 -1.77 -4.09
C ASP A 68 -24.76 -0.97 -3.17
N GLN A 69 -25.09 -0.89 -1.88
CA GLN A 69 -24.27 -0.19 -0.90
C GLN A 69 -22.92 -0.88 -0.64
N PRO A 70 -22.83 -2.21 -0.43
CA PRO A 70 -21.53 -2.90 -0.35
C PRO A 70 -20.63 -2.69 -1.58
N LEU A 71 -21.20 -2.71 -2.79
CA LEU A 71 -20.43 -2.48 -4.01
C LEU A 71 -19.89 -1.05 -4.10
N GLN A 72 -20.68 -0.07 -3.65
CA GLN A 72 -20.22 1.31 -3.50
C GLN A 72 -19.13 1.44 -2.43
N ASP A 73 -19.26 0.76 -1.29
CA ASP A 73 -18.27 0.78 -0.22
C ASP A 73 -16.94 0.15 -0.69
N VAL A 74 -16.97 -0.90 -1.52
CA VAL A 74 -15.77 -1.47 -2.18
C VAL A 74 -15.11 -0.43 -3.09
N GLU A 75 -15.89 0.30 -3.89
CA GLU A 75 -15.36 1.37 -4.74
C GLU A 75 -14.66 2.47 -3.92
N ILE A 76 -15.30 2.92 -2.84
CA ILE A 76 -14.75 3.92 -1.90
C ILE A 76 -13.44 3.42 -1.28
N VAL A 77 -13.41 2.19 -0.76
CA VAL A 77 -12.22 1.61 -0.11
C VAL A 77 -11.06 1.47 -1.10
N LEU A 78 -11.32 0.89 -2.27
CA LEU A 78 -10.29 0.73 -3.30
C LEU A 78 -9.82 2.08 -3.84
N ARG A 79 -10.72 3.08 -3.93
CA ARG A 79 -10.34 4.45 -4.30
C ARG A 79 -9.46 5.08 -3.22
N PHE A 80 -9.80 4.90 -1.94
CA PHE A 80 -9.03 5.43 -0.84
C PHE A 80 -7.62 4.82 -0.80
N SER A 81 -7.50 3.51 -1.04
CA SER A 81 -6.23 2.82 -1.23
C SER A 81 -5.36 3.49 -2.30
N ARG A 82 -5.96 3.92 -3.42
CA ARG A 82 -5.25 4.66 -4.46
C ARG A 82 -4.90 6.08 -4.04
N ASP A 83 -5.79 6.77 -3.35
CA ASP A 83 -5.58 8.18 -2.95
C ASP A 83 -4.47 8.35 -1.91
N ILE A 84 -4.14 7.31 -1.12
CA ILE A 84 -2.99 7.35 -0.18
C ILE A 84 -1.65 6.99 -0.83
N GLN A 85 -1.64 6.49 -2.07
CA GLN A 85 -0.40 6.12 -2.76
C GLN A 85 0.42 7.33 -3.24
N PRO A 86 -0.16 8.35 -3.93
CA PRO A 86 0.60 9.48 -4.43
C PRO A 86 1.34 10.17 -3.29
N ARG A 87 2.65 10.40 -3.48
CA ARG A 87 3.51 11.09 -2.49
C ARG A 87 3.62 10.40 -1.12
N GLY A 88 3.03 9.22 -0.97
CA GLY A 88 3.16 8.43 0.24
C GLY A 88 4.54 7.78 0.33
N SER A 89 5.13 7.80 1.53
CA SER A 89 6.32 7.01 1.86
C SER A 89 6.06 5.52 1.66
N MET A 90 7.09 4.67 1.83
CA MET A 90 6.92 3.22 1.74
C MET A 90 5.81 2.70 2.68
N ILE A 91 5.62 3.33 3.83
CA ILE A 91 4.57 2.98 4.79
C ILE A 91 3.18 3.15 4.15
N CYS A 92 2.92 4.25 3.45
CA CYS A 92 1.65 4.46 2.75
C CYS A 92 1.41 3.40 1.66
N GLN A 93 2.47 2.97 0.95
CA GLN A 93 2.36 1.89 -0.03
C GLN A 93 1.99 0.56 0.62
N LEU A 94 2.61 0.24 1.76
CA LEU A 94 2.29 -0.97 2.54
C LEU A 94 0.87 -0.91 3.10
N VAL A 95 0.42 0.25 3.56
CA VAL A 95 -0.95 0.47 4.03
C VAL A 95 -1.94 0.28 2.87
N SER A 96 -1.67 0.82 1.69
CA SER A 96 -2.50 0.59 0.49
C SER A 96 -2.61 -0.91 0.15
N VAL A 97 -1.50 -1.65 0.18
CA VAL A 97 -1.53 -3.12 -0.01
C VAL A 97 -2.39 -3.80 1.07
N ALA A 98 -2.26 -3.39 2.33
CA ALA A 98 -3.06 -3.95 3.41
C ALA A 98 -4.56 -3.64 3.25
N VAL A 99 -4.91 -2.42 2.84
CA VAL A 99 -6.29 -1.99 2.54
C VAL A 99 -6.89 -2.83 1.42
N ASP A 100 -6.16 -3.07 0.33
CA ASP A 100 -6.63 -3.92 -0.76
C ASP A 100 -6.83 -5.36 -0.32
N ASN A 101 -5.90 -5.91 0.46
CA ASN A 101 -6.01 -7.28 0.96
C ASN A 101 -7.24 -7.42 1.86
N LEU A 102 -7.45 -6.51 2.81
CA LEU A 102 -8.63 -6.50 3.67
C LEU A 102 -9.92 -6.34 2.85
N CYS A 103 -9.92 -5.47 1.83
CA CYS A 103 -11.07 -5.33 0.93
C CYS A 103 -11.37 -6.64 0.19
N CYS A 104 -10.35 -7.29 -0.37
CA CYS A 104 -10.50 -8.54 -1.11
C CYS A 104 -10.94 -9.71 -0.23
N GLU A 105 -10.27 -9.91 0.90
CA GLU A 105 -10.49 -11.08 1.77
C GLU A 105 -11.73 -10.91 2.66
N GLU A 106 -12.02 -9.69 3.11
CA GLU A 106 -13.07 -9.49 4.09
C GLU A 106 -14.36 -8.93 3.49
N ILE A 107 -14.30 -8.03 2.50
CA ILE A 107 -15.50 -7.37 1.95
C ILE A 107 -16.01 -8.13 0.73
N ILE A 108 -15.15 -8.32 -0.27
CA ILE A 108 -15.49 -8.96 -1.53
C ILE A 108 -15.92 -10.41 -1.31
N THR A 109 -15.20 -11.16 -0.48
CA THR A 109 -15.61 -12.54 -0.14
C THR A 109 -17.00 -12.59 0.51
N GLN A 110 -17.35 -11.64 1.39
CA GLN A 110 -18.69 -11.58 1.97
C GLN A 110 -19.77 -11.34 0.91
N ILE A 111 -19.54 -10.41 -0.03
CA ILE A 111 -20.48 -10.13 -1.12
C ILE A 111 -20.69 -11.39 -1.97
N LEU A 112 -19.60 -12.05 -2.37
CA LEU A 112 -19.64 -13.24 -3.23
C LEU A 112 -20.30 -14.46 -2.56
N HIS A 113 -20.29 -14.53 -1.23
CA HIS A 113 -20.89 -15.62 -0.45
C HIS A 113 -22.32 -15.32 0.00
N ALA A 114 -22.85 -14.12 -0.25
CA ALA A 114 -24.18 -13.75 0.18
C ALA A 114 -25.27 -14.34 -0.71
N ASP A 115 -26.34 -14.85 -0.07
CA ASP A 115 -27.52 -15.34 -0.76
C ASP A 115 -28.18 -14.22 -1.57
N GLY A 116 -28.63 -14.55 -2.79
CA GLY A 116 -29.29 -13.57 -3.66
C GLY A 116 -28.33 -12.67 -4.46
N ILE A 117 -27.02 -12.95 -4.45
CA ILE A 117 -26.11 -12.31 -5.42
C ILE A 117 -26.54 -12.65 -6.85
N GLN A 118 -26.62 -11.62 -7.70
CA GLN A 118 -27.02 -11.72 -9.09
C GLN A 118 -25.84 -11.43 -10.01
N GLN A 119 -25.92 -11.88 -11.27
CA GLN A 119 -24.89 -11.63 -12.27
C GLN A 119 -24.52 -10.13 -12.39
N LYS A 120 -25.51 -9.24 -12.38
CA LYS A 120 -25.28 -7.78 -12.44
C LYS A 120 -24.37 -7.25 -11.32
N HIS A 121 -24.42 -7.87 -10.13
CA HIS A 121 -23.58 -7.51 -8.99
C HIS A 121 -22.13 -7.95 -9.23
N CYS A 122 -21.94 -9.17 -9.76
CA CYS A 122 -20.63 -9.68 -10.16
C CYS A 122 -20.01 -8.84 -11.28
N ASP A 123 -20.79 -8.47 -12.30
CA ASP A 123 -20.32 -7.63 -13.41
C ASP A 123 -19.88 -6.25 -12.92
N ARG A 124 -20.67 -5.63 -12.01
CA ARG A 124 -20.30 -4.37 -11.37
C ARG A 124 -19.03 -4.51 -10.53
N LEU A 125 -18.89 -5.58 -9.77
CA LEU A 125 -17.69 -5.83 -8.97
C LEU A 125 -16.44 -6.04 -9.83
N ILE A 126 -16.56 -6.79 -10.93
CA ILE A 126 -15.49 -6.96 -11.93
C ILE A 126 -15.11 -5.60 -12.53
N ALA A 127 -16.09 -4.76 -12.88
CA ALA A 127 -15.82 -3.43 -13.41
C ALA A 127 -15.07 -2.54 -12.41
N VAL A 128 -15.49 -2.54 -11.13
CA VAL A 128 -14.81 -1.80 -10.05
C VAL A 128 -13.37 -2.28 -9.86
N LEU A 129 -13.15 -3.60 -9.84
CA LEU A 129 -11.82 -4.19 -9.70
C LEU A 129 -10.92 -3.87 -10.91
N GLY A 130 -11.45 -3.98 -12.13
CA GLY A 130 -10.72 -3.63 -13.36
C GLY A 130 -10.35 -2.15 -13.40
N GLN A 131 -11.26 -1.27 -12.98
CA GLN A 131 -10.97 0.16 -12.85
C GLN A 131 -9.91 0.45 -11.79
N HIS A 132 -9.97 -0.23 -10.64
CA HIS A 132 -8.96 -0.11 -9.59
C HIS A 132 -7.57 -0.54 -10.09
N GLU A 133 -7.48 -1.66 -10.79
CA GLU A 133 -6.23 -2.15 -11.37
C GLU A 133 -5.66 -1.15 -12.39
N ALA A 134 -6.50 -0.70 -13.33
CA ALA A 134 -6.10 0.24 -14.39
C ALA A 134 -5.66 1.62 -13.84
N ALA A 135 -6.27 2.08 -12.73
CA ALA A 135 -5.97 3.37 -12.12
C ALA A 135 -4.90 3.32 -11.02
N SER A 136 -4.47 2.12 -10.59
CA SER A 136 -3.48 1.98 -9.52
C SER A 136 -2.08 2.36 -9.99
N GLN A 137 -1.32 3.03 -9.12
CA GLN A 137 0.07 3.36 -9.42
C GLN A 137 0.99 2.17 -9.15
N ARG A 138 2.20 2.23 -9.72
CA ARG A 138 3.27 1.27 -9.40
C ARG A 138 3.79 1.54 -7.99
N ARG A 139 3.13 0.96 -6.99
CA ARG A 139 3.36 1.21 -5.55
C ARG A 139 4.82 1.20 -5.14
N ILE A 140 5.57 0.18 -5.56
CA ILE A 140 6.99 0.06 -5.23
C ILE A 140 7.79 1.23 -5.83
N ALA A 141 7.55 1.56 -7.10
CA ALA A 141 8.26 2.65 -7.74
C ALA A 141 7.92 4.00 -7.08
N GLU A 142 6.65 4.23 -6.74
CA GLU A 142 6.22 5.46 -6.09
C GLU A 142 6.79 5.60 -4.67
N GLY A 143 6.70 4.54 -3.86
CA GLY A 143 7.30 4.52 -2.53
C GLY A 143 8.80 4.80 -2.59
N MET A 144 9.51 4.16 -3.52
CA MET A 144 10.96 4.35 -3.65
C MET A 144 11.34 5.77 -4.10
N ARG A 145 10.52 6.46 -4.90
CA ARG A 145 10.77 7.88 -5.22
C ARG A 145 10.69 8.76 -3.97
N ILE A 146 9.72 8.52 -3.10
CA ILE A 146 9.56 9.30 -1.87
C ILE A 146 10.66 8.95 -0.86
N GLU A 147 11.00 7.66 -0.72
CA GLU A 147 12.14 7.24 0.10
C GLU A 147 13.45 7.88 -0.37
N TYR A 148 13.69 7.99 -1.68
CA TYR A 148 14.85 8.69 -2.22
C TYR A 148 14.90 10.16 -1.79
N VAL A 149 13.78 10.88 -1.94
CA VAL A 149 13.69 12.29 -1.52
C VAL A 149 13.93 12.44 -0.02
N MET A 150 13.34 11.55 0.80
CA MET A 150 13.57 11.56 2.24
C MET A 150 15.03 11.28 2.60
N ALA A 151 15.66 10.28 1.96
CA ALA A 151 17.07 9.96 2.18
C ALA A 151 17.99 11.13 1.77
N ARG A 152 17.68 11.82 0.67
CA ARG A 152 18.45 12.98 0.22
C ARG A 152 18.29 14.18 1.15
N ASN A 153 17.07 14.48 1.58
CA ASN A 153 16.82 15.55 2.57
C ASN A 153 17.54 15.24 3.89
N PHE A 154 17.54 13.97 4.30
CA PHE A 154 18.29 13.50 5.46
C PHE A 154 19.79 13.76 5.32
N LEU A 155 20.42 13.32 4.22
CA LEU A 155 21.85 13.57 4.01
C LEU A 155 22.18 15.07 3.98
N HIS A 156 21.32 15.88 3.36
CA HIS A 156 21.49 17.33 3.34
C HIS A 156 21.44 17.92 4.76
N ASP A 157 20.45 17.53 5.57
CA ASP A 157 20.34 17.96 6.97
C ASP A 157 21.57 17.56 7.80
N LEU A 158 22.17 16.40 7.53
CA LEU A 158 23.41 15.98 8.16
C LEU A 158 24.62 16.81 7.72
N GLN A 159 24.76 17.10 6.42
CA GLN A 159 25.85 17.91 5.89
C GLN A 159 25.81 19.35 6.40
N HIS A 160 24.61 19.88 6.67
CA HIS A 160 24.44 21.29 7.03
C HIS A 160 24.04 21.54 8.49
N HIS A 161 23.85 20.48 9.29
CA HIS A 161 23.27 20.57 10.64
C HIS A 161 21.95 21.36 10.64
N THR A 162 21.05 21.05 9.71
CA THR A 162 19.73 21.68 9.59
C THR A 162 18.60 20.71 9.90
N GLY A 163 17.38 21.23 9.99
CA GLY A 163 16.16 20.43 10.02
C GLY A 163 15.98 19.56 11.28
N LEU A 164 15.42 18.37 11.09
CA LEU A 164 15.06 17.45 12.19
C LEU A 164 16.27 16.67 12.72
N PHE A 165 17.40 16.72 12.03
CA PHE A 165 18.60 15.94 12.35
C PHE A 165 19.72 16.77 12.97
N THR A 166 19.40 17.98 13.46
CA THR A 166 20.31 18.68 14.37
C THR A 166 20.42 17.91 15.69
N PRO A 167 21.58 17.96 16.38
CA PRO A 167 21.71 17.32 17.69
C PRO A 167 20.63 17.75 18.69
N GLN A 168 20.23 19.02 18.65
CA GLN A 168 19.16 19.54 19.51
C GLN A 168 17.78 19.00 19.12
N ALA A 169 17.42 19.00 17.83
CA ALA A 169 16.15 18.47 17.36
C ALA A 169 16.01 16.96 17.66
N MET A 170 17.07 16.17 17.48
CA MET A 170 17.06 14.74 17.83
C MET A 170 16.87 14.52 19.34
N LYS A 171 17.48 15.37 20.17
CA LYS A 171 17.29 15.37 21.62
C LYS A 171 15.85 15.72 22.00
N ASP A 172 15.26 16.72 21.35
CA ASP A 172 13.89 17.18 21.60
C ASP A 172 12.84 16.12 21.20
N LEU A 173 13.15 15.29 20.19
CA LEU A 173 12.34 14.14 19.79
C LEU A 173 12.47 12.93 20.74
N GLY A 174 13.24 13.05 21.83
CA GLY A 174 13.45 11.96 22.79
C GLY A 174 14.28 10.80 22.24
N LEU A 175 14.99 11.00 21.13
CA LEU A 175 15.84 9.99 20.51
C LEU A 175 17.19 9.95 21.23
N SER A 176 17.25 9.23 22.35
CA SER A 176 18.49 8.99 23.09
C SER A 176 19.15 7.68 22.65
N GLY A 177 19.89 7.72 21.54
CA GLY A 177 20.98 6.80 21.24
C GLY A 177 22.32 7.54 21.37
N HIS A 178 23.46 6.91 21.09
CA HIS A 178 24.70 7.66 20.81
C HIS A 178 24.33 8.76 19.81
N ALA A 179 24.27 10.02 20.29
CA ALA A 179 23.83 11.20 19.54
C ALA A 179 24.73 11.46 18.31
N ASP A 180 25.76 10.64 18.19
CA ASP A 180 26.83 10.64 17.22
C ASP A 180 26.49 9.80 15.98
N THR A 181 25.35 9.08 15.85
CA THR A 181 25.01 8.40 14.58
C THR A 181 23.49 8.37 14.21
N PRO A 182 23.03 9.29 13.34
CA PRO A 182 21.79 9.26 12.55
C PRO A 182 21.57 7.96 11.76
N LEU A 183 22.60 7.13 11.65
CA LEU A 183 22.56 5.84 11.02
C LEU A 183 21.91 4.74 11.86
N ALA A 184 21.88 4.87 13.19
CA ALA A 184 21.02 4.04 14.02
C ALA A 184 19.56 4.20 13.59
N TYR A 185 19.17 5.42 13.24
CA TYR A 185 17.85 5.75 12.73
C TYR A 185 17.60 5.17 11.32
N LEU A 186 18.56 5.29 10.38
CA LEU A 186 18.46 4.67 9.05
C LEU A 186 18.40 3.13 9.10
N LYS A 187 19.20 2.50 9.98
CA LYS A 187 19.15 1.05 10.27
C LYS A 187 17.80 0.64 10.86
N THR A 188 17.15 1.52 11.61
CA THR A 188 15.80 1.28 12.16
C THR A 188 14.74 1.42 11.06
N LEU A 189 14.83 2.46 10.21
CA LEU A 189 13.94 2.69 9.05
C LEU A 189 13.99 1.55 8.03
N ILE A 190 15.20 1.14 7.63
CA ILE A 190 15.41 0.03 6.68
C ILE A 190 15.19 -1.33 7.38
N GLY A 191 15.39 -1.38 8.71
CA GLY A 191 15.15 -2.53 9.57
C GLY A 191 13.68 -2.75 9.95
N PHE A 192 12.79 -1.80 9.67
CA PHE A 192 11.34 -1.85 9.97
C PHE A 192 10.55 -2.77 9.02
N SER A 193 11.12 -3.93 8.70
CA SER A 193 10.34 -5.08 8.27
C SER A 193 10.14 -5.96 9.51
N PRO A 194 8.92 -6.05 10.08
CA PRO A 194 8.64 -6.79 11.32
C PRO A 194 8.82 -8.32 11.22
N GLY A 195 9.53 -8.82 10.20
CA GLY A 195 9.69 -10.25 9.94
C GLY A 195 10.88 -10.63 9.05
N GLY A 196 12.00 -9.90 9.09
CA GLY A 196 13.25 -10.36 8.46
C GLY A 196 13.63 -9.73 7.12
N GLY A 197 13.10 -8.56 6.79
CA GLY A 197 13.52 -7.79 5.59
C GLY A 197 15.03 -7.52 5.54
N GLY A 198 15.69 -7.29 6.68
CA GLY A 198 17.15 -7.13 6.73
C GLY A 198 17.94 -8.38 6.31
N GLN A 199 17.36 -9.57 6.42
CA GLN A 199 17.98 -10.84 6.02
C GLN A 199 17.66 -11.16 4.55
N LEU A 200 16.43 -10.86 4.09
CA LEU A 200 16.01 -10.99 2.69
C LEU A 200 16.74 -9.97 1.78
N TRP A 201 16.98 -8.75 2.27
CA TRP A 201 17.77 -7.75 1.57
C TRP A 201 19.24 -8.18 1.44
N ARG A 202 19.88 -8.63 2.54
CA ARG A 202 21.25 -9.17 2.52
C ARG A 202 21.42 -10.38 1.61
N THR A 203 20.46 -11.32 1.62
CA THR A 203 20.57 -12.58 0.88
C THR A 203 20.19 -12.46 -0.60
N LYS A 204 19.19 -11.62 -0.94
CA LYS A 204 18.63 -11.52 -2.30
C LYS A 204 19.19 -10.36 -3.12
N TYR A 205 19.52 -9.24 -2.47
CA TYR A 205 20.02 -8.03 -3.14
C TYR A 205 21.47 -7.69 -2.75
N GLY A 206 21.91 -8.05 -1.54
CA GLY A 206 23.27 -7.81 -1.04
C GLY A 206 24.38 -8.63 -1.70
N LYS A 207 24.06 -9.72 -2.41
CA LYS A 207 25.07 -10.49 -3.17
C LYS A 207 25.52 -9.80 -4.46
N GLY A 208 24.88 -8.70 -4.87
CA GLY A 208 25.19 -7.98 -6.11
C GLY A 208 25.38 -6.47 -5.94
N THR A 209 25.39 -5.95 -4.72
CA THR A 209 25.77 -4.55 -4.44
C THR A 209 27.17 -4.55 -3.83
N PRO A 210 28.23 -4.33 -4.62
CA PRO A 210 29.57 -4.18 -4.06
C PRO A 210 29.60 -2.88 -3.25
N GLY A 211 29.83 -2.97 -1.93
CA GLY A 211 30.16 -1.78 -1.14
C GLY A 211 29.65 -1.75 0.30
N LEU A 212 28.47 -2.27 0.61
CA LEU A 212 27.83 -2.00 1.91
C LEU A 212 28.19 -3.01 3.01
N THR A 213 29.48 -3.30 3.21
CA THR A 213 29.96 -4.15 4.32
C THR A 213 31.17 -3.53 5.03
N GLY A 214 31.25 -3.72 6.35
CA GLY A 214 32.48 -3.60 7.13
C GLY A 214 32.85 -2.18 7.55
N ASP A 215 33.08 -1.29 6.59
CA ASP A 215 33.68 0.05 6.84
C ASP A 215 33.07 1.15 5.94
N HIS A 216 31.95 0.86 5.27
CA HIS A 216 31.30 1.83 4.39
C HIS A 216 30.79 3.04 5.22
N PRO A 217 30.87 4.29 4.74
CA PRO A 217 30.46 5.45 5.55
C PRO A 217 28.95 5.43 5.91
N LEU A 218 28.11 4.84 5.06
CA LEU A 218 26.73 4.41 5.42
C LEU A 218 26.60 3.34 6.53
N VAL A 219 27.68 2.79 7.08
CA VAL A 219 27.69 1.89 8.25
C VAL A 219 28.04 2.64 9.53
N ALA A 220 28.62 3.84 9.41
CA ALA A 220 29.04 4.70 10.52
C ALA A 220 28.24 6.01 10.68
N GLY A 221 27.57 6.53 9.64
CA GLY A 221 26.68 7.70 9.74
C GLY A 221 27.36 9.05 9.93
N TRP A 222 28.60 9.01 10.42
CA TRP A 222 29.61 10.03 10.50
C TRP A 222 30.94 9.32 10.23
N THR A 223 32.01 10.10 10.03
CA THR A 223 33.34 9.59 10.40
C THR A 223 33.29 9.14 11.86
N HIS A 224 34.09 8.15 12.29
CA HIS A 224 34.05 7.53 13.65
C HIS A 224 34.16 8.53 14.84
N ASN A 225 34.31 9.82 14.54
CA ASN A 225 34.65 10.95 15.38
C ASN A 225 33.60 12.09 15.29
N GLY A 226 32.41 11.85 14.69
CA GLY A 226 31.28 12.79 14.76
C GLY A 226 31.49 14.11 13.99
N LYS A 227 32.36 14.11 12.97
CA LYS A 227 32.56 15.28 12.09
C LYS A 227 31.66 15.26 10.86
N LEU A 228 31.17 16.44 10.48
CA LEU A 228 30.43 16.71 9.24
C LEU A 228 30.97 15.89 8.08
N LEU A 229 30.07 15.38 7.24
CA LEU A 229 30.45 14.84 5.94
C LEU A 229 31.23 15.91 5.20
N SER A 230 32.45 15.58 4.74
CA SER A 230 33.11 16.44 3.78
C SER A 230 32.28 16.53 2.50
N ASP A 231 32.45 17.57 1.70
CA ASP A 231 31.74 17.70 0.42
C ASP A 231 31.99 16.47 -0.48
N SER A 232 33.19 15.89 -0.42
CA SER A 232 33.53 14.65 -1.14
C SER A 232 32.80 13.43 -0.58
N ASP A 233 32.69 13.30 0.74
CA ASP A 233 31.97 12.18 1.36
C ASP A 233 30.48 12.28 1.05
N TYR A 234 29.89 13.47 1.18
CA TYR A 234 28.49 13.71 0.81
C TYR A 234 28.23 13.38 -0.67
N ALA A 235 29.08 13.87 -1.58
CA ALA A 235 28.94 13.59 -3.01
C ALA A 235 29.02 12.08 -3.32
N SER A 236 29.94 11.37 -2.67
CA SER A 236 30.06 9.91 -2.78
C SER A 236 28.79 9.21 -2.30
N GLU A 237 28.20 9.66 -1.19
CA GLU A 237 26.98 9.06 -0.64
C GLU A 237 25.75 9.33 -1.49
N VAL A 238 25.62 10.54 -2.04
CA VAL A 238 24.56 10.86 -3.02
C VAL A 238 24.68 9.96 -4.25
N ALA A 239 25.89 9.77 -4.79
CA ALA A 239 26.12 8.90 -5.94
C ALA A 239 25.76 7.42 -5.65
N ALA A 240 26.06 6.94 -4.43
CA ALA A 240 25.68 5.60 -3.98
C ALA A 240 24.15 5.45 -3.89
N LEU A 241 23.45 6.44 -3.30
CA LEU A 241 21.98 6.45 -3.26
C LEU A 241 21.38 6.47 -4.66
N ASP A 242 21.86 7.35 -5.55
CA ASP A 242 21.38 7.46 -6.93
C ASP A 242 21.49 6.10 -7.65
N THR A 243 22.62 5.40 -7.46
CA THR A 243 22.85 4.06 -8.03
C THR A 243 21.86 3.02 -7.49
N VAL A 244 21.65 2.98 -6.17
CA VAL A 244 20.74 2.02 -5.52
C VAL A 244 19.30 2.25 -5.98
N TYR A 245 18.81 3.49 -5.95
CA TYR A 245 17.44 3.79 -6.33
C TYR A 245 17.20 3.59 -7.83
N ALA A 246 18.16 3.94 -8.69
CA ALA A 246 18.09 3.64 -10.12
C ALA A 246 17.94 2.13 -10.37
N SER A 247 18.71 1.30 -9.66
CA SER A 247 18.64 -0.16 -9.76
C SER A 247 17.29 -0.71 -9.28
N ILE A 248 16.76 -0.21 -8.17
CA ILE A 248 15.45 -0.64 -7.64
C ILE A 248 14.33 -0.26 -8.62
N LEU A 249 14.34 0.98 -9.15
CA LEU A 249 13.34 1.46 -10.11
C LEU A 249 13.39 0.66 -11.41
N SER A 250 14.59 0.41 -11.95
CA SER A 250 14.77 -0.45 -13.13
C SER A 250 14.22 -1.86 -12.91
N ASN A 251 14.47 -2.46 -11.74
CA ASN A 251 13.92 -3.76 -11.38
C ASN A 251 12.39 -3.76 -11.23
N ALA A 252 11.82 -2.71 -10.62
CA ALA A 252 10.38 -2.56 -10.49
C ALA A 252 9.68 -2.46 -11.86
N ASP A 253 10.30 -1.77 -12.81
CA ASP A 253 9.82 -1.68 -14.18
C ASP A 253 9.88 -3.04 -14.90
N ARG A 254 11.00 -3.78 -14.74
CA ARG A 254 11.14 -5.12 -15.33
C ARG A 254 10.09 -6.11 -14.82
N ILE A 255 9.88 -6.20 -13.51
CA ILE A 255 8.88 -7.10 -12.90
C ILE A 255 7.48 -6.80 -13.45
N THR A 256 7.17 -5.52 -13.67
CA THR A 256 5.88 -5.10 -14.23
C THR A 256 5.71 -5.58 -15.68
N VAL A 257 6.75 -5.46 -16.50
CA VAL A 257 6.73 -5.91 -17.90
C VAL A 257 6.63 -7.43 -18.00
N GLU A 258 7.39 -8.16 -17.18
CA GLU A 258 7.36 -9.63 -17.16
C GLU A 258 5.98 -10.14 -16.75
N ARG A 259 5.39 -9.61 -15.67
CA ARG A 259 4.02 -9.96 -15.28
C ARG A 259 2.99 -9.61 -16.34
N TRP A 260 3.14 -8.47 -17.02
CA TRP A 260 2.25 -8.11 -18.12
C TRP A 260 2.32 -9.12 -19.27
N ARG A 261 3.53 -9.56 -19.65
CA ARG A 261 3.73 -10.61 -20.67
C ARG A 261 3.16 -11.95 -20.24
N GLU A 262 3.43 -12.40 -19.02
CA GLU A 262 2.92 -13.67 -18.48
C GLU A 262 1.39 -13.70 -18.37
N SER A 263 0.76 -12.54 -18.17
CA SER A 263 -0.70 -12.44 -18.14
C SER A 263 -1.37 -12.76 -19.49
N GLY A 264 -0.62 -12.81 -20.61
CA GLY A 264 -1.20 -13.13 -21.92
C GLY A 264 -2.00 -11.99 -22.55
N ASN A 265 -1.81 -10.75 -22.10
CA ASN A 265 -2.46 -9.53 -22.65
C ASN A 265 -1.78 -8.99 -23.93
N GLY A 266 -0.94 -9.78 -24.61
CA GLY A 266 -0.24 -9.39 -25.83
C GLY A 266 -1.03 -9.56 -27.14
N GLY A 267 -2.32 -9.92 -27.09
CA GLY A 267 -3.18 -10.04 -28.28
C GLY A 267 -4.10 -8.81 -28.45
N PRO A 268 -4.45 -8.43 -29.70
CA PRO A 268 -5.44 -7.37 -29.93
C PRO A 268 -6.75 -7.73 -29.22
N LEU A 269 -7.36 -6.71 -28.57
CA LEU A 269 -8.58 -6.80 -27.76
C LEU A 269 -9.76 -7.37 -28.58
N SER A 270 -9.88 -8.69 -28.68
CA SER A 270 -11.13 -9.35 -29.04
C SER A 270 -11.36 -10.59 -28.19
N ASN A 271 -12.46 -10.53 -27.43
CA ASN A 271 -13.24 -11.63 -26.89
C ASN A 271 -12.49 -12.76 -26.18
N ARG A 272 -12.30 -12.63 -24.86
CA ARG A 272 -12.33 -13.80 -23.95
C ARG A 272 -12.66 -13.38 -22.52
N CYS A 273 -13.89 -13.66 -22.11
CA CYS A 273 -14.31 -13.65 -20.71
C CYS A 273 -13.65 -14.84 -20.01
N GLY A 274 -12.58 -14.58 -19.27
CA GLY A 274 -11.87 -15.58 -18.48
C GLY A 274 -11.45 -14.95 -17.17
N ILE A 275 -12.16 -15.27 -16.10
CA ILE A 275 -11.84 -14.87 -14.72
C ILE A 275 -10.41 -15.35 -14.41
N ARG A 276 -9.45 -14.43 -14.41
CA ARG A 276 -8.04 -14.71 -14.07
C ARG A 276 -7.84 -14.68 -12.56
N ARG A 277 -6.94 -15.53 -12.08
CA ARG A 277 -6.49 -15.57 -10.68
C ARG A 277 -5.73 -14.30 -10.34
N TRP A 278 -6.24 -13.56 -9.37
CA TRP A 278 -5.48 -12.54 -8.67
C TRP A 278 -4.35 -13.20 -7.87
N PRO A 279 -3.11 -12.72 -7.95
CA PRO A 279 -1.97 -13.33 -7.25
C PRO A 279 -2.07 -13.24 -5.71
N TYR A 280 -3.03 -12.47 -5.17
CA TYR A 280 -3.27 -12.32 -3.73
C TYR A 280 -4.60 -12.91 -3.25
N CYS A 281 -5.42 -13.50 -4.14
CA CYS A 281 -6.72 -14.05 -3.77
C CYS A 281 -6.73 -15.56 -4.08
N SER A 282 -6.27 -16.38 -3.14
CA SER A 282 -6.39 -17.84 -3.26
C SER A 282 -7.78 -18.31 -2.84
N ILE A 283 -8.80 -18.00 -3.63
CA ILE A 283 -10.09 -18.69 -3.51
C ILE A 283 -9.89 -20.12 -4.04
N ARG A 284 -9.76 -21.09 -3.13
CA ARG A 284 -9.87 -22.50 -3.48
C ARG A 284 -11.30 -22.73 -3.97
N ARG A 285 -11.47 -23.03 -5.26
CA ARG A 285 -12.71 -23.65 -5.74
C ARG A 285 -12.82 -25.01 -5.05
N GLY A 286 -13.69 -25.10 -4.05
CA GLY A 286 -14.20 -26.39 -3.59
C GLY A 286 -15.01 -26.99 -4.75
N GLY A 287 -14.58 -28.16 -5.21
CA GLY A 287 -15.22 -28.87 -6.31
C GLY A 287 -16.60 -29.40 -5.93
N ASP A 288 -17.50 -29.28 -6.91
CA ASP A 288 -18.52 -30.24 -7.34
C ASP A 288 -19.40 -30.91 -6.27
N LYS A 289 -20.65 -30.41 -6.19
CA LYS A 289 -21.90 -31.19 -6.33
C LYS A 289 -23.09 -30.24 -6.21
N TRP A 290 -23.58 -29.72 -7.33
CA TRP A 290 -24.97 -29.28 -7.43
C TRP A 290 -25.68 -30.26 -8.37
N GLY A 291 -26.59 -31.02 -7.78
CA GLY A 291 -27.37 -32.05 -8.45
C GLY A 291 -28.30 -31.47 -9.50
N GLN A 292 -28.51 -32.27 -10.53
CA GLN A 292 -29.61 -32.15 -11.46
C GLN A 292 -30.94 -32.10 -10.70
N SER A 293 -31.71 -31.04 -10.92
CA SER A 293 -33.16 -31.11 -10.83
C SER A 293 -33.72 -30.43 -12.07
N GLN A 294 -34.27 -31.27 -12.94
CA GLN A 294 -35.10 -30.91 -14.07
C GLN A 294 -36.26 -30.05 -13.59
N LEU A 295 -36.47 -28.89 -14.22
CA LEU A 295 -37.81 -28.33 -14.38
C LEU A 295 -37.93 -27.91 -15.85
N THR A 296 -38.84 -28.62 -16.50
CA THR A 296 -39.26 -28.48 -17.89
C THR A 296 -39.97 -27.14 -18.13
N ALA A 297 -39.88 -26.69 -19.38
CA ALA A 297 -40.62 -25.59 -19.96
C ALA A 297 -42.14 -25.73 -19.82
N GLU A 298 -42.85 -24.61 -19.75
CA GLU A 298 -43.96 -24.31 -20.65
C GLU A 298 -44.37 -22.83 -20.59
N ALA A 299 -44.94 -22.38 -21.70
CA ALA A 299 -45.13 -21.00 -22.12
C ALA A 299 -46.34 -20.30 -21.45
N CYS A 300 -46.15 -19.02 -21.13
CA CYS A 300 -47.04 -17.89 -21.41
C CYS A 300 -46.34 -16.59 -20.99
#